data_AF-A0A8S8XPH2-F1
#
_entry.id   AF-A0A8S8XPH2-F1
#
_cell.length_a   1.000
_cell.length_b   1.000
_cell.length_c   1.000
_cell.angle_alpha   90.00
_cell.angle_beta   90.00
_cell.angle_gamma   90.00
#
_symmetry.space_group_name_H-M   'P 1'
#
loop_
_entity.id
_entity.type
_entity.pdbx_description
1 polymer ?
#
loop_
_entity_poly.entity_id
_entity_poly.type
_entity_poly.pdbx_seq_one_letter_code
_entity_poly.pdbx_strand_id
1 'polypeptide(L)'
;MVSRDSLYAHVLGFFPRNVLYYPVVTALIVGTMISEDRLNGTSALYFSRPITRFDYVAMKYLAAATVLFILCVFSLFVYYTVEVLAMGRGWAWIVDTFPILLGATAAGMLLVVTYTSLGLAMSSVSTNGFFPAIGLLALVLGSKSVAFLVALIFEQDVLYLFSPYDALANVGQALVGTESNYDIPWTWSLVSVVAMNVLSLYLLANRVASMEVTRE
;
A
#
# COMPACT_ATOMS: atom_id res chain seq x y z
N MET A 1 25.52 9.70 -2.93
CA MET A 1 24.98 11.07 -2.79
C MET A 1 23.47 10.96 -2.78
N VAL A 2 22.76 11.64 -1.87
CA VAL A 2 21.29 11.66 -1.89
C VAL A 2 20.85 12.42 -3.14
N SER A 3 20.31 11.69 -4.11
CA SER A 3 19.55 12.26 -5.23
C SER A 3 18.06 12.07 -4.95
N ARG A 4 17.19 12.79 -5.68
CA ARG A 4 15.73 12.59 -5.64
C ARG A 4 15.37 11.10 -5.79
N ASP A 5 16.14 10.39 -6.61
CA ASP A 5 15.96 8.95 -6.86
C ASP A 5 16.28 8.08 -5.65
N SER A 6 17.18 8.51 -4.75
CA SER A 6 17.55 7.72 -3.57
C SER A 6 16.43 7.68 -2.52
N LEU A 7 15.79 8.84 -2.30
CA LEU A 7 14.63 8.99 -1.41
C LEU A 7 13.38 8.36 -2.02
N TYR A 8 13.11 8.60 -3.31
CA TYR A 8 12.06 7.91 -4.05
C TYR A 8 12.27 6.39 -3.99
N ALA A 9 13.47 5.91 -4.27
CA ALA A 9 13.78 4.49 -4.22
C ALA A 9 13.68 3.89 -2.80
N HIS A 10 13.64 4.71 -1.74
CA HIS A 10 13.44 4.23 -0.37
C HIS A 10 12.01 3.88 -0.08
N VAL A 11 11.08 4.57 -0.72
CA VAL A 11 9.65 4.33 -0.54
C VAL A 11 9.13 3.39 -1.63
N LEU A 12 9.47 3.67 -2.89
CA LEU A 12 8.87 3.03 -4.06
C LEU A 12 9.90 2.34 -4.98
N GLY A 13 11.16 2.20 -4.57
CA GLY A 13 12.20 1.58 -5.41
C GLY A 13 11.92 0.10 -5.68
N PHE A 14 11.75 -0.25 -6.96
CA PHE A 14 11.35 -1.59 -7.38
C PHE A 14 12.40 -2.65 -6.99
N PHE A 15 13.52 -2.70 -7.69
CA PHE A 15 14.48 -3.80 -7.58
C PHE A 15 15.88 -3.28 -7.24
N PRO A 16 16.62 -3.86 -6.27
CA PRO A 16 16.31 -5.02 -5.41
C PRO A 16 15.69 -4.66 -4.03
N ARG A 17 15.25 -3.42 -3.80
CA ARG A 17 14.99 -2.91 -2.44
C ARG A 17 13.56 -3.18 -1.90
N ASN A 18 12.49 -2.73 -2.56
CA ASN A 18 11.16 -2.70 -1.94
C ASN A 18 10.11 -3.64 -2.55
N VAL A 19 10.43 -4.33 -3.64
CA VAL A 19 9.51 -5.25 -4.36
C VAL A 19 8.96 -6.38 -3.52
N LEU A 20 9.80 -6.99 -2.69
CA LEU A 20 9.35 -8.06 -1.80
C LEU A 20 8.82 -7.47 -0.50
N TYR A 21 9.50 -6.46 0.05
CA TYR A 21 9.34 -6.10 1.45
C TYR A 21 7.91 -5.63 1.78
N TYR A 22 7.41 -4.60 1.11
CA TYR A 22 6.10 -4.05 1.48
C TYR A 22 4.92 -4.93 1.06
N PRO A 23 4.85 -5.50 -0.16
CA PRO A 23 3.76 -6.39 -0.53
C PRO A 23 3.75 -7.70 0.28
N VAL A 24 4.91 -8.31 0.55
CA VAL A 24 4.98 -9.54 1.37
C VAL A 24 4.65 -9.25 2.81
N VAL A 25 5.18 -8.18 3.40
CA VAL A 25 4.83 -7.85 4.79
C VAL A 25 3.35 -7.48 4.91
N THR A 26 2.78 -6.76 3.94
CA THR A 26 1.33 -6.51 3.88
C THR A 26 0.55 -7.83 3.79
N ALA A 27 0.95 -8.74 2.91
CA ALA A 27 0.29 -10.03 2.75
C ALA A 27 0.32 -10.87 4.04
N LEU A 28 1.46 -10.89 4.74
CA LEU A 28 1.63 -11.64 5.98
C LEU A 28 0.82 -11.06 7.14
N ILE A 29 0.79 -9.73 7.27
CA ILE A 29 0.11 -9.06 8.39
C ILE A 29 -1.37 -8.96 8.12
N VAL A 30 -1.76 -8.37 6.98
CA VAL A 30 -3.15 -8.03 6.70
C VAL A 30 -3.95 -9.26 6.26
N GLY A 31 -3.29 -10.25 5.65
CA GLY A 31 -3.93 -11.47 5.16
C GLY A 31 -4.66 -12.23 6.25
N THR A 32 -4.06 -12.33 7.45
CA THR A 32 -4.60 -13.09 8.59
C THR A 32 -5.58 -12.31 9.46
N MET A 33 -5.49 -10.97 9.45
CA MET A 33 -6.21 -10.11 10.41
C MET A 33 -7.73 -10.30 10.42
N ILE A 34 -8.41 -10.41 9.27
CA ILE A 34 -9.87 -10.64 9.24
C ILE A 34 -10.20 -12.12 9.11
N SER A 35 -9.43 -12.86 8.32
CA SER A 35 -9.67 -14.28 8.05
C SER A 35 -9.61 -15.16 9.31
N GLU A 36 -8.66 -14.93 10.22
CA GLU A 36 -8.56 -15.71 11.47
C GLU A 36 -9.75 -15.47 12.39
N ASP A 37 -10.25 -14.22 12.47
CA ASP A 37 -11.44 -13.90 13.24
C ASP A 37 -12.73 -14.47 12.65
N ARG A 38 -12.72 -14.80 11.35
CA ARG A 38 -13.80 -15.55 10.70
C ARG A 38 -13.70 -17.05 10.97
N LEU A 39 -12.49 -17.62 10.94
CA LEU A 39 -12.27 -19.05 11.21
C LEU A 39 -12.63 -19.42 12.65
N ASN A 40 -12.21 -18.59 13.60
CA ASN A 40 -12.37 -18.87 15.03
C ASN A 40 -13.71 -18.40 15.59
N GLY A 41 -14.57 -17.77 14.78
CA GLY A 41 -15.86 -17.23 15.22
C GLY A 41 -15.77 -16.09 16.25
N THR A 42 -14.57 -15.57 16.54
CA THR A 42 -14.31 -14.47 17.48
C THR A 42 -14.93 -13.16 17.03
N SER A 43 -15.18 -12.99 15.74
CA SER A 43 -15.95 -11.87 15.19
C SER A 43 -17.33 -11.72 15.84
N ALA A 44 -18.01 -12.82 16.20
CA ALA A 44 -19.31 -12.77 16.89
C ALA A 44 -19.19 -12.24 18.34
N LEU A 45 -18.04 -12.43 18.98
CA LEU A 45 -17.80 -11.96 20.35
C LEU A 45 -17.69 -10.43 20.41
N TYR A 46 -17.10 -9.79 19.37
CA TYR A 46 -17.01 -8.32 19.29
C TYR A 46 -18.39 -7.67 19.11
N PHE A 47 -19.28 -8.30 18.35
CA PHE A 47 -20.67 -7.85 18.15
C PHE A 47 -21.62 -8.16 19.31
N SER A 48 -21.12 -8.75 20.41
CA SER A 48 -21.88 -8.89 21.67
C SER A 48 -21.88 -7.61 22.50
N ARG A 49 -20.96 -6.68 22.20
CA ARG A 49 -20.87 -5.34 22.80
C ARG A 49 -21.48 -4.31 21.83
N PRO A 50 -21.88 -3.11 22.31
CA PRO A 50 -22.40 -2.04 21.46
C PRO A 50 -21.26 -1.39 20.63
N ILE A 51 -20.58 -2.19 19.82
CA ILE A 51 -19.53 -1.78 18.87
C ILE A 51 -20.17 -1.81 17.48
N THR A 52 -20.09 -0.70 16.75
CA THR A 52 -20.67 -0.63 15.41
C THR A 52 -19.77 -1.33 14.37
N ARG A 53 -20.34 -1.68 13.21
CA ARG A 53 -19.61 -2.32 12.09
C ARG A 53 -18.45 -1.45 11.61
N PHE A 54 -18.69 -0.14 11.56
CA PHE A 54 -17.70 0.85 11.19
C PHE A 54 -16.56 0.89 12.20
N ASP A 55 -16.85 0.79 13.51
CA ASP A 55 -15.82 0.75 14.54
C ASP A 55 -14.93 -0.50 14.40
N TYR A 56 -15.52 -1.67 14.13
CA TYR A 56 -14.74 -2.90 13.91
C TYR A 56 -13.81 -2.80 12.71
N VAL A 57 -14.34 -2.34 11.56
CA VAL A 57 -13.53 -2.16 10.34
C VAL A 57 -12.48 -1.08 10.54
N ALA A 58 -12.82 0.04 11.16
CA ALA A 58 -11.90 1.13 11.45
C ALA A 58 -10.78 0.69 12.40
N MET A 59 -11.07 -0.10 13.44
CA MET A 59 -10.05 -0.65 14.34
C MET A 59 -9.05 -1.51 13.58
N LYS A 60 -9.52 -2.44 12.73
CA LYS A 60 -8.62 -3.31 11.94
C LYS A 60 -7.86 -2.54 10.87
N TYR A 61 -8.51 -1.58 10.23
CA TYR A 61 -7.90 -0.70 9.24
C TYR A 61 -6.79 0.14 9.86
N LEU A 62 -7.06 0.80 10.99
CA LEU A 62 -6.07 1.62 11.69
C LEU A 62 -4.92 0.77 12.24
N ALA A 63 -5.19 -0.43 12.76
CA ALA A 63 -4.14 -1.33 13.22
C ALA A 63 -3.20 -1.73 12.05
N ALA A 64 -3.75 -2.17 10.93
CA ALA A 64 -2.97 -2.54 9.74
C ALA A 64 -2.20 -1.33 9.16
N ALA A 65 -2.88 -0.19 9.02
CA ALA A 65 -2.28 1.03 8.51
C ALA A 65 -1.15 1.55 9.40
N THR A 66 -1.28 1.43 10.73
CA THR A 66 -0.23 1.85 11.68
C THR A 66 1.03 1.01 11.51
N VAL A 67 0.88 -0.31 11.34
CA VAL A 67 2.05 -1.18 11.13
C VAL A 67 2.74 -0.86 9.81
N LEU A 68 1.98 -0.70 8.72
CA LEU A 68 2.57 -0.30 7.43
C LEU A 68 3.17 1.12 7.48
N PHE A 69 2.57 2.04 8.22
CA PHE A 69 3.11 3.37 8.45
C PHE A 69 4.47 3.31 9.14
N ILE A 70 4.62 2.49 10.18
CA ILE A 70 5.90 2.30 10.86
C ILE A 70 6.95 1.71 9.89
N LEU A 71 6.56 0.73 9.08
CA LEU A 71 7.49 0.06 8.19
C LEU A 71 7.91 0.90 6.97
N CYS A 72 7.03 1.76 6.47
CA CYS A 72 7.26 2.54 5.25
C CYS A 72 7.61 3.99 5.54
N VAL A 73 6.77 4.70 6.30
CA VAL A 73 6.91 6.14 6.52
C VAL A 73 7.88 6.42 7.67
N PHE A 74 7.78 5.72 8.80
CA PHE A 74 8.70 5.93 9.91
C PHE A 74 10.13 5.50 9.56
N SER A 75 10.31 4.40 8.83
CA SER A 75 11.63 3.99 8.32
C SER A 75 12.27 5.03 7.40
N LEU A 76 11.47 5.72 6.56
CA LEU A 76 11.93 6.85 5.75
C LEU A 76 12.47 8.00 6.62
N PHE A 77 11.78 8.34 7.71
CA PHE A 77 12.26 9.36 8.65
C PHE A 77 13.56 8.95 9.35
N VAL A 78 13.69 7.68 9.73
CA VAL A 78 14.95 7.14 10.28
C VAL A 78 16.07 7.26 9.25
N TYR A 79 15.83 6.87 7.99
CA TYR A 79 16.79 6.99 6.91
C TYR A 79 17.24 8.45 6.70
N TYR A 80 16.30 9.39 6.64
CA TYR A 80 16.59 10.82 6.50
C TYR A 80 17.41 11.37 7.69
N THR A 81 17.07 10.96 8.91
CA THR A 81 17.78 11.40 10.13
C THR A 81 19.20 10.87 10.18
N VAL A 82 19.42 9.60 9.77
CA VAL A 82 20.76 9.01 9.67
C VAL A 82 21.62 9.77 8.67
N GLU A 83 21.08 10.15 7.51
CA GLU A 83 21.82 10.97 6.53
C GLU A 83 22.22 12.33 7.12
N VAL A 84 21.33 12.99 7.86
CA VAL A 84 21.64 14.27 8.51
C VAL A 84 22.75 14.12 9.56
N LEU A 85 22.59 13.17 10.48
CA LEU A 85 23.47 13.02 11.63
C LEU A 85 24.81 12.36 11.28
N ALA A 86 24.80 11.30 10.49
CA ALA A 86 25.99 10.50 10.21
C ALA A 86 26.85 11.07 9.07
N MET A 87 26.24 11.75 8.08
CA MET A 87 26.99 12.38 6.99
C MET A 87 27.27 13.87 7.21
N GLY A 88 26.94 14.41 8.39
CA GLY A 88 27.27 15.79 8.78
C GLY A 88 26.62 16.84 7.87
N ARG A 89 25.38 16.62 7.42
CA ARG A 89 24.68 17.55 6.52
C ARG A 89 24.29 18.82 7.27
N GLY A 90 24.65 19.99 6.71
CA GLY A 90 24.29 21.28 7.29
C GLY A 90 22.83 21.70 7.05
N TRP A 91 22.40 22.79 7.70
CA TRP A 91 21.05 23.34 7.61
C TRP A 91 20.57 23.66 6.19
N ALA A 92 21.47 24.15 5.32
CA ALA A 92 21.13 24.46 3.93
C ALA A 92 20.64 23.21 3.17
N TRP A 93 21.31 22.07 3.36
CA TRP A 93 20.93 20.81 2.72
C TRP A 93 19.56 20.31 3.18
N ILE A 94 19.23 20.50 4.46
CA ILE A 94 17.93 20.12 5.03
C ILE A 94 16.83 20.93 4.34
N VAL A 95 16.98 22.25 4.24
CA VAL A 95 16.00 23.13 3.60
C VAL A 95 15.77 22.74 2.14
N ASP A 96 16.84 22.44 1.40
CA ASP A 96 16.75 22.05 -0.01
C ASP A 96 16.09 20.66 -0.21
N THR A 97 16.28 19.74 0.73
CA THR A 97 15.79 18.36 0.63
C THR A 97 14.42 18.16 1.29
N PHE A 98 13.99 19.09 2.15
CA PHE A 98 12.73 19.00 2.89
C PHE A 98 11.49 18.82 1.99
N PRO A 99 11.34 19.55 0.85
CA PRO A 99 10.22 19.31 -0.06
C PRO A 99 10.21 17.89 -0.65
N ILE A 100 11.39 17.33 -0.91
CA ILE A 100 11.57 15.97 -1.45
C ILE A 100 11.14 14.94 -0.38
N LEU A 101 11.50 15.17 0.88
CA LEU A 101 11.04 14.35 2.00
C LEU A 101 9.52 14.37 2.10
N LEU A 102 8.88 15.54 2.00
CA LEU A 102 7.41 15.66 2.03
C LEU A 102 6.75 14.90 0.87
N GLY A 103 7.31 15.00 -0.34
CA GLY A 103 6.83 14.24 -1.51
C GLY A 103 6.93 12.72 -1.29
N ALA A 104 8.06 12.26 -0.74
CA ALA A 104 8.27 10.86 -0.41
C ALA A 104 7.36 10.36 0.72
N THR A 105 7.11 11.20 1.74
CA THR A 105 6.15 10.92 2.81
C THR A 105 4.73 10.80 2.26
N ALA A 106 4.31 11.71 1.37
CA ALA A 106 3.00 11.64 0.73
C ALA A 106 2.84 10.37 -0.11
N ALA A 107 3.88 9.99 -0.88
CA ALA A 107 3.91 8.75 -1.63
C ALA A 107 3.83 7.51 -0.71
N GLY A 108 4.55 7.52 0.41
CA GLY A 108 4.48 6.46 1.42
C GLY A 108 3.11 6.34 2.07
N MET A 109 2.45 7.46 2.37
CA MET A 109 1.07 7.47 2.89
C MET A 109 0.08 6.88 1.88
N LEU A 110 0.21 7.21 0.59
CA LEU A 110 -0.62 6.61 -0.46
C LEU A 110 -0.42 5.09 -0.55
N LEU A 111 0.83 4.62 -0.43
CA LEU A 111 1.13 3.20 -0.38
C LEU A 111 0.44 2.54 0.80
N VAL A 112 0.59 3.09 2.01
CA VAL A 112 -0.03 2.55 3.24
C VAL A 112 -1.54 2.41 3.05
N VAL A 113 -2.21 3.46 2.59
CA VAL A 113 -3.67 3.45 2.36
C VAL A 113 -4.07 2.38 1.34
N THR A 114 -3.35 2.30 0.21
CA THR A 114 -3.67 1.38 -0.88
C THR A 114 -3.47 -0.07 -0.49
N TYR A 115 -2.35 -0.38 0.16
CA TYR A 115 -2.01 -1.75 0.55
C TYR A 115 -2.86 -2.23 1.73
N THR A 116 -3.17 -1.36 2.69
CA THR A 116 -4.12 -1.68 3.76
C THR A 116 -5.52 -1.96 3.20
N SER A 117 -6.03 -1.12 2.31
CA SER A 117 -7.34 -1.31 1.69
C SER A 117 -7.38 -2.66 0.97
N LEU A 118 -6.47 -2.87 0.01
CA LEU A 118 -6.42 -4.11 -0.79
C LEU A 118 -6.28 -5.35 0.10
N GLY A 119 -5.37 -5.31 1.09
CA GLY A 119 -5.15 -6.43 2.00
C GLY A 119 -6.39 -6.79 2.81
N LEU A 120 -7.08 -5.79 3.38
CA LEU A 120 -8.28 -6.05 4.18
C LEU A 120 -9.45 -6.51 3.32
N ALA A 121 -9.60 -5.98 2.11
CA ALA A 121 -10.60 -6.47 1.17
C ALA A 121 -10.38 -7.95 0.84
N MET A 122 -9.14 -8.37 0.56
CA MET A 122 -8.84 -9.79 0.30
C MET A 122 -9.01 -10.65 1.55
N SER A 123 -8.63 -10.16 2.73
CA SER A 123 -8.83 -10.85 4.01
C SER A 123 -10.31 -11.02 4.35
N SER A 124 -11.17 -10.09 3.93
CA SER A 124 -12.63 -10.19 4.14
C SER A 124 -13.31 -11.27 3.28
N VAL A 125 -12.72 -11.60 2.12
CA VAL A 125 -13.29 -12.55 1.14
C VAL A 125 -13.00 -14.00 1.53
N SER A 126 -11.82 -14.27 2.10
CA SER A 126 -11.42 -15.63 2.49
C SER A 126 -11.67 -15.92 3.97
N THR A 127 -11.91 -17.19 4.29
CA THR A 127 -11.84 -17.70 5.66
C THR A 127 -10.42 -18.17 5.98
N ASN A 128 -9.70 -18.81 5.07
CA ASN A 128 -8.33 -19.25 5.32
C ASN A 128 -7.33 -18.10 5.11
N GLY A 129 -6.50 -17.76 6.11
CA GLY A 129 -5.59 -16.60 6.09
C GLY A 129 -4.45 -16.65 5.08
N PHE A 130 -4.13 -17.83 4.55
CA PHE A 130 -3.12 -17.97 3.51
C PHE A 130 -3.60 -17.50 2.12
N PHE A 131 -4.90 -17.67 1.82
CA PHE A 131 -5.47 -17.30 0.51
C PHE A 131 -5.47 -15.77 0.26
N PRO A 132 -5.85 -14.90 1.22
CA PRO A 132 -5.72 -13.45 1.10
C PRO A 132 -4.29 -12.99 0.85
N ALA A 133 -3.33 -13.60 1.55
CA ALA A 133 -1.92 -13.27 1.43
C ALA A 133 -1.40 -13.56 0.01
N ILE A 134 -1.66 -14.77 -0.50
CA ILE A 134 -1.32 -15.13 -1.89
C ILE A 134 -2.06 -14.24 -2.88
N GLY A 135 -3.35 -14.00 -2.65
CA GLY A 135 -4.16 -13.18 -3.53
C GLY A 135 -3.59 -11.77 -3.68
N LEU A 136 -3.18 -11.14 -2.58
CA LEU A 136 -2.57 -9.81 -2.60
C LEU A 136 -1.24 -9.83 -3.33
N LEU A 137 -0.41 -10.83 -3.08
CA LEU A 137 0.87 -11.00 -3.77
C LEU A 137 0.69 -11.22 -5.27
N ALA A 138 -0.25 -12.07 -5.67
CA ALA A 138 -0.58 -12.32 -7.06
C ALA A 138 -1.14 -11.05 -7.72
N LEU A 139 -1.97 -10.28 -7.01
CA LEU A 139 -2.51 -9.02 -7.51
C LEU A 139 -1.40 -7.99 -7.71
N VAL A 140 -0.48 -7.82 -6.76
CA VAL A 140 0.58 -6.81 -6.86
C VAL A 140 1.70 -7.25 -7.82
N LEU A 141 2.29 -8.42 -7.59
CA LEU A 141 3.43 -8.92 -8.36
C LEU A 141 3.02 -9.46 -9.74
N GLY A 142 1.87 -10.14 -9.80
CA GLY A 142 1.35 -10.70 -11.04
C GLY A 142 0.88 -9.61 -12.01
N SER A 143 0.09 -8.64 -11.54
CA SER A 143 -0.35 -7.52 -12.41
C SER A 143 0.84 -6.77 -12.99
N LYS A 144 1.88 -6.52 -12.18
CA LYS A 144 3.10 -5.88 -12.64
C LYS A 144 3.84 -6.71 -13.68
N SER A 145 4.02 -8.00 -13.44
CA SER A 145 4.71 -8.88 -14.37
C SER A 145 4.02 -8.90 -15.72
N VAL A 146 2.68 -8.95 -15.73
CA VAL A 146 1.88 -8.89 -16.96
C VAL A 146 2.00 -7.52 -17.63
N ALA A 147 1.88 -6.43 -16.87
CA ALA A 147 2.01 -5.07 -17.40
C ALA A 147 3.39 -4.83 -18.04
N PHE A 148 4.45 -5.31 -17.39
CA PHE A 148 5.81 -5.24 -17.93
C PHE A 148 5.97 -6.02 -19.24
N LEU A 149 5.45 -7.24 -19.32
CA LEU A 149 5.53 -8.04 -20.56
C LEU A 149 4.75 -7.38 -21.70
N VAL A 150 3.57 -6.82 -21.41
CA VAL A 150 2.77 -6.13 -22.42
C VAL A 150 3.43 -4.84 -22.88
N ALA A 151 3.98 -4.04 -21.96
CA ALA A 151 4.74 -2.84 -22.32
C ALA A 151 5.96 -3.20 -23.19
N LEU A 152 6.66 -4.30 -22.87
CA LEU A 152 7.82 -4.75 -23.64
C LEU A 152 7.46 -5.22 -25.06
N ILE A 153 6.31 -5.86 -25.26
CA ILE A 153 5.91 -6.44 -26.55
C ILE A 153 5.17 -5.43 -27.43
N PHE A 154 4.30 -4.63 -26.82
CA PHE A 154 3.35 -3.76 -27.54
C PHE A 154 3.71 -2.27 -27.43
N GLU A 155 4.75 -1.91 -26.68
CA GLU A 155 5.18 -0.52 -26.43
C GLU A 155 4.00 0.34 -25.91
N GLN A 156 3.15 -0.27 -25.07
CA GLN A 156 1.98 0.37 -24.47
C GLN A 156 1.97 0.25 -22.95
N ASP A 157 1.91 1.39 -22.30
CA ASP A 157 2.01 1.49 -20.84
C ASP A 157 0.65 1.41 -20.13
N VAL A 158 -0.47 1.40 -20.87
CA VAL A 158 -1.84 1.49 -20.31
C VAL A 158 -2.13 0.40 -19.25
N LEU A 159 -1.49 -0.77 -19.35
CA LEU A 159 -1.66 -1.83 -18.37
C LEU A 159 -1.07 -1.52 -16.99
N TYR A 160 -0.11 -0.58 -16.90
CA TYR A 160 0.43 -0.13 -15.63
C TYR A 160 -0.60 0.59 -14.76
N LEU A 161 -1.70 1.11 -15.33
CA LEU A 161 -2.80 1.65 -14.51
C LEU A 161 -3.45 0.56 -13.66
N PHE A 162 -3.49 -0.69 -14.14
CA PHE A 162 -4.13 -1.78 -13.41
C PHE A 162 -3.21 -2.44 -12.39
N SER A 163 -1.90 -2.17 -12.43
CA SER A 163 -0.99 -2.61 -11.39
C SER A 163 -0.98 -1.60 -10.25
N PRO A 164 -1.41 -1.96 -9.02
CA PRO A 164 -1.39 -1.01 -7.90
C PRO A 164 0.01 -0.50 -7.61
N TYR A 165 1.02 -1.35 -7.79
CA TYR A 165 2.41 -0.96 -7.59
C TYR A 165 2.84 0.11 -8.59
N ASP A 166 2.63 -0.12 -9.89
CA ASP A 166 3.11 0.81 -10.92
C ASP A 166 2.31 2.10 -10.94
N ALA A 167 1.00 2.04 -10.66
CA ALA A 167 0.18 3.24 -10.49
C ALA A 167 0.67 4.08 -9.30
N LEU A 168 1.00 3.47 -8.15
CA LEU A 168 1.60 4.16 -7.01
C LEU A 168 3.00 4.70 -7.32
N ALA A 169 3.81 3.95 -8.05
CA ALA A 169 5.14 4.34 -8.47
C ALA A 169 5.09 5.61 -9.32
N ASN A 170 4.25 5.66 -10.36
CA ASN A 170 4.10 6.83 -11.22
C ASN A 170 3.65 8.08 -10.42
N VAL A 171 2.66 7.94 -9.53
CA VAL A 171 2.22 9.04 -8.66
C VAL A 171 3.34 9.47 -7.71
N GLY A 172 4.07 8.53 -7.14
CA GLY A 172 5.20 8.82 -6.26
C GLY A 172 6.34 9.54 -6.96
N GLN A 173 6.65 9.19 -8.21
CA GLN A 173 7.66 9.88 -9.02
C GLN A 173 7.27 11.33 -9.25
N ALA A 174 6.00 11.59 -9.56
CA ALA A 174 5.47 12.93 -9.70
C ALA A 174 5.53 13.73 -8.39
N LEU A 175 5.21 13.11 -7.25
CA LEU A 175 5.25 13.77 -5.93
C LEU A 175 6.67 14.11 -5.48
N VAL A 176 7.66 13.28 -5.82
CA VAL A 176 9.07 13.50 -5.48
C VAL A 176 9.78 14.39 -6.51
N GLY A 177 9.22 14.50 -7.73
CA GLY A 177 9.80 15.26 -8.83
C GLY A 177 10.99 14.55 -9.48
N THR A 178 10.94 13.21 -9.54
CA THR A 178 11.88 12.37 -10.30
C THR A 178 11.40 12.19 -11.74
N GLU A 179 12.27 11.68 -12.61
CA GLU A 179 11.87 11.28 -13.96
C GLU A 179 10.81 10.17 -13.88
N SER A 180 9.80 10.28 -14.75
CA SER A 180 8.75 9.26 -14.88
C SER A 180 9.31 8.09 -15.66
N ASN A 181 9.11 6.88 -15.13
CA ASN A 181 9.41 5.64 -15.86
C ASN A 181 8.25 5.19 -16.77
N TYR A 182 7.18 5.97 -16.85
CA TYR A 182 5.93 5.62 -17.52
C TYR A 182 5.52 6.73 -18.48
N ASP A 183 5.10 6.35 -19.69
CA ASP A 183 4.56 7.24 -20.72
C ASP A 183 3.06 7.54 -20.50
N ILE A 184 2.66 7.67 -19.23
CA ILE A 184 1.28 7.96 -18.83
C ILE A 184 1.29 9.16 -17.87
N PRO A 185 0.38 10.13 -18.06
CA PRO A 185 0.20 11.21 -17.09
C PRO A 185 -0.12 10.67 -15.69
N TRP A 186 0.62 11.13 -14.69
CA TRP A 186 0.47 10.73 -13.28
C TRP A 186 -0.97 10.89 -12.74
N THR A 187 -1.77 11.79 -13.32
CA THR A 187 -3.18 11.99 -12.97
C THR A 187 -4.03 10.75 -13.24
N TRP A 188 -3.77 10.02 -14.32
CA TRP A 188 -4.48 8.77 -14.62
C TRP A 188 -4.11 7.66 -13.64
N SER A 189 -2.84 7.59 -13.26
CA SER A 189 -2.38 6.67 -12.22
C SER A 189 -3.00 7.03 -10.87
N LEU A 190 -3.13 8.32 -10.53
CA LEU A 190 -3.82 8.75 -9.30
C LEU A 190 -5.30 8.35 -9.31
N VAL A 191 -6.00 8.57 -10.43
CA VAL A 191 -7.40 8.13 -10.59
C VAL A 191 -7.51 6.62 -10.39
N SER A 192 -6.58 5.84 -10.94
CA SER A 192 -6.56 4.39 -10.77
C SER A 192 -6.35 3.99 -9.30
N VAL A 193 -5.37 4.59 -8.61
CA VAL A 193 -5.11 4.34 -7.18
C VAL A 193 -6.35 4.66 -6.34
N VAL A 194 -7.02 5.79 -6.59
CA VAL A 194 -8.25 6.16 -5.89
C VAL A 194 -9.37 5.16 -6.20
N ALA A 195 -9.55 4.77 -7.45
CA ALA A 195 -10.55 3.79 -7.86
C ALA A 195 -10.33 2.43 -7.18
N MET A 196 -9.08 1.95 -7.12
CA MET A 196 -8.72 0.70 -6.43
C MET A 196 -9.05 0.77 -4.94
N ASN A 197 -8.71 1.88 -4.27
CA ASN A 197 -9.01 2.09 -2.86
C ASN A 197 -10.52 2.10 -2.60
N VAL A 198 -11.29 2.87 -3.37
CA VAL A 198 -12.75 2.96 -3.24
C VAL A 198 -13.40 1.60 -3.46
N LEU A 199 -13.01 0.88 -4.53
CA LEU A 199 -13.54 -0.45 -4.83
C LEU A 199 -13.21 -1.46 -3.72
N SER A 200 -11.99 -1.40 -3.20
CA SER A 200 -11.52 -2.26 -2.12
C SER A 200 -12.28 -2.01 -0.81
N LEU A 201 -12.45 -0.75 -0.41
CA LEU A 201 -13.22 -0.39 0.78
C LEU A 201 -14.72 -0.72 0.63
N TYR A 202 -15.27 -0.55 -0.57
CA TYR A 202 -16.65 -0.95 -0.89
C TYR A 202 -16.85 -2.46 -0.73
N LEU A 203 -15.94 -3.27 -1.27
CA LEU A 203 -15.97 -4.73 -1.11
C LEU A 203 -15.88 -5.15 0.36
N LEU A 204 -14.97 -4.52 1.12
CA LEU A 204 -14.81 -4.74 2.56
C LEU A 204 -16.11 -4.43 3.32
N ALA A 205 -16.71 -3.27 3.09
CA ALA A 205 -17.94 -2.84 3.74
C ALA A 205 -19.11 -3.82 3.47
N ASN A 206 -19.30 -4.22 2.21
CA ASN A 206 -20.36 -5.17 1.82
C ASN A 206 -20.16 -6.56 2.44
N ARG A 207 -18.92 -7.05 2.50
CA ARG A 207 -18.63 -8.37 3.08
C ARG A 207 -18.82 -8.39 4.59
N VAL A 208 -18.45 -7.33 5.29
CA VAL A 208 -18.69 -7.23 6.73
C VAL A 208 -20.19 -7.21 7.03
N ALA A 209 -21.00 -6.50 6.24
CA ALA A 209 -22.45 -6.50 6.39
C ALA A 209 -23.09 -7.89 6.21
N SER A 210 -22.52 -8.74 5.35
CA SER A 210 -23.04 -10.11 5.15
C SER A 210 -22.83 -11.04 6.35
N MET A 211 -21.87 -10.75 7.25
CA MET A 211 -21.57 -11.59 8.41
C MET A 211 -22.66 -11.54 9.50
N GLU A 212 -23.56 -10.55 9.46
CA GLU A 212 -24.66 -10.46 10.43
C GLU A 212 -25.90 -11.23 10.02
N VAL A 213 -26.06 -11.55 8.73
CA VAL A 213 -27.28 -12.16 8.20
C VAL A 213 -27.33 -13.67 8.47
N THR A 214 -26.20 -14.31 8.78
CA THR A 214 -26.16 -15.73 9.19
C THR A 214 -26.56 -15.93 10.67
N ARG A 215 -27.39 -15.04 11.22
CA ARG A 215 -27.94 -15.10 12.59
C ARG A 215 -29.26 -15.89 12.70
N GLU A 216 -29.71 -16.52 11.62
CA GLU A 216 -30.91 -17.38 11.62
C GLU A 216 -30.57 -18.86 11.73
#